data_AF-A0A4Q3RPV4-F1
#
_entry.id   AF-A0A4Q3RPV4-F1
#
_cell.length_a   1.000
_cell.length_b   1.000
_cell.length_c   1.000
_cell.angle_alpha   90.00
_cell.angle_beta   90.00
_cell.angle_gamma   90.00
#
_symmetry.space_group_name_H-M   'P 1'
#
loop_
_entity.id
_entity.type
_entity.pdbx_description
1 polymer ?
#
loop_
_entity_poly.entity_id
_entity_poly.type
_entity_poly.pdbx_seq_one_letter_code
_entity_poly.pdbx_strand_id
1 'polypeptide(L)'
;MSNRTFTMIKPDATRKGNAGAILSMINAAGFRIAALKMTHLSQEKAGQFYEVHKERPFYGELVEFMSSGPIFAAILEKDNAVEDFRKLIGATNPAQAEEG
;
A
#
# COMPACT_ATOMS: atom_id res chain seq x y z
N MET A 1 9.87 6.52 -18.97
CA MET A 1 9.66 6.50 -17.50
C MET A 1 8.47 5.61 -17.20
N SER A 2 8.45 4.90 -16.07
CA SER A 2 7.34 3.98 -15.75
C SER A 2 6.14 4.78 -15.26
N ASN A 3 5.03 4.74 -16.01
CA ASN A 3 3.75 5.35 -15.63
C ASN A 3 2.94 4.46 -14.68
N ARG A 4 3.62 3.55 -13.97
CA ARG A 4 3.01 2.57 -13.05
C ARG A 4 3.68 2.61 -11.69
N THR A 5 2.87 2.47 -10.66
CA THR A 5 3.32 2.19 -9.30
C THR A 5 2.49 1.08 -8.67
N PHE A 6 3.06 0.40 -7.69
CA PHE A 6 2.40 -0.62 -6.91
C PHE A 6 1.95 -0.03 -5.56
N THR A 7 0.75 -0.40 -5.12
CA THR A 7 0.31 -0.12 -3.75
C THR A 7 -0.43 -1.31 -3.16
N MET A 8 -0.55 -1.32 -1.84
CA MET A 8 -1.43 -2.23 -1.14
C MET A 8 -2.19 -1.54 -0.01
N ILE A 9 -3.47 -1.85 0.12
CA ILE A 9 -4.29 -1.49 1.27
C ILE A 9 -4.07 -2.57 2.33
N LYS A 10 -3.48 -2.18 3.45
CA LYS A 10 -3.01 -3.09 4.51
C LYS A 10 -4.17 -3.79 5.25
N PRO A 11 -3.89 -4.85 6.03
CA PRO A 11 -4.93 -5.64 6.68
C PRO A 11 -5.84 -4.87 7.63
N ASP A 12 -5.31 -3.87 8.34
CA ASP A 12 -6.10 -3.05 9.26
C ASP A 12 -7.15 -2.19 8.54
N ALA A 13 -6.75 -1.48 7.48
CA ALA A 13 -7.65 -0.67 6.67
C ALA A 13 -8.68 -1.54 5.94
N THR A 14 -8.25 -2.73 5.49
CA THR A 14 -9.14 -3.72 4.87
C THR A 14 -10.18 -4.23 5.86
N ARG A 15 -9.78 -4.65 7.07
CA ARG A 15 -10.70 -5.12 8.12
C ARG A 15 -11.67 -4.04 8.59
N LYS A 16 -11.24 -2.78 8.59
CA LYS A 16 -12.09 -1.63 8.95
C LYS A 16 -13.08 -1.22 7.85
N GLY A 17 -13.06 -1.87 6.69
CA GLY A 17 -13.95 -1.54 5.56
C GLY A 17 -13.53 -0.30 4.77
N ASN A 18 -12.32 0.23 4.99
CA ASN A 18 -11.87 1.49 4.38
C ASN A 18 -11.38 1.33 2.93
N ALA A 19 -11.33 0.12 2.39
CA ALA A 19 -10.77 -0.14 1.08
C ALA A 19 -11.48 0.67 -0.03
N GLY A 20 -12.81 0.73 -0.02
CA GLY A 20 -13.58 1.49 -1.02
C GLY A 20 -13.28 2.99 -0.97
N ALA A 21 -13.19 3.57 0.23
CA ALA A 21 -12.86 4.98 0.41
C ALA A 21 -11.44 5.31 -0.08
N ILE A 22 -10.46 4.46 0.25
CA ILE A 22 -9.07 4.64 -0.20
C ILE A 22 -8.97 4.54 -1.72
N LEU A 23 -9.62 3.56 -2.34
CA LEU A 23 -9.64 3.42 -3.80
C LEU A 23 -10.32 4.62 -4.48
N SER A 24 -11.39 5.15 -3.87
CA SER A 24 -12.07 6.36 -4.34
C SER A 24 -11.12 7.57 -4.34
N MET A 25 -10.39 7.77 -3.24
CA MET A 25 -9.38 8.83 -3.12
C MET A 25 -8.27 8.70 -4.16
N ILE A 26 -7.79 7.48 -4.43
CA ILE A 26 -6.79 7.21 -5.47
C ILE A 26 -7.31 7.61 -6.86
N ASN A 27 -8.53 7.22 -7.20
CA ASN A 27 -9.15 7.61 -8.47
C ASN A 27 -9.35 9.13 -8.57
N ALA A 28 -9.80 9.77 -7.49
CA ALA A 28 -9.99 11.23 -7.43
C ALA A 28 -8.68 12.00 -7.62
N ALA A 29 -7.54 11.43 -7.20
CA ALA A 29 -6.21 11.97 -7.42
C ALA A 29 -5.67 11.77 -8.86
N GLY A 30 -6.50 11.24 -9.76
CA GLY A 30 -6.21 11.07 -11.19
C GLY A 30 -5.45 9.79 -11.54
N PHE A 31 -5.36 8.82 -10.62
CA PHE A 31 -4.80 7.50 -10.94
C PHE A 31 -5.85 6.61 -11.59
N ARG A 32 -5.43 5.84 -12.60
CA ARG A 32 -6.19 4.71 -13.12
C ARG A 32 -5.77 3.43 -12.39
N ILE A 33 -6.72 2.69 -11.82
CA ILE A 33 -6.44 1.35 -11.27
C ILE A 33 -6.35 0.37 -12.45
N ALA A 34 -5.13 -0.04 -12.81
CA ALA A 34 -4.87 -0.96 -13.92
C ALA A 34 -5.11 -2.43 -13.54
N ALA A 35 -4.90 -2.78 -12.27
CA ALA A 35 -5.21 -4.09 -11.72
C ALA A 35 -5.52 -3.95 -10.23
N LEU A 36 -6.46 -4.75 -9.73
CA LEU A 36 -6.84 -4.82 -8.33
C LEU A 36 -7.09 -6.28 -7.94
N LYS A 37 -6.49 -6.74 -6.85
CA LYS A 37 -6.69 -8.09 -6.32
C LYS A 37 -6.80 -8.07 -4.81
N MET A 38 -7.88 -8.62 -4.29
CA MET A 38 -7.96 -9.00 -2.88
C MET A 38 -7.20 -10.31 -2.68
N THR A 39 -6.28 -10.35 -1.74
CA THR A 39 -5.45 -11.54 -1.47
C THR A 39 -5.00 -11.55 -0.02
N HIS A 40 -4.55 -12.70 0.48
CA HIS A 40 -3.95 -12.83 1.80
C HIS A 40 -2.51 -13.32 1.64
N LEU A 41 -1.54 -12.56 2.14
CA LEU A 41 -0.12 -12.94 2.09
C LEU A 41 0.18 -13.99 3.16
N SER A 42 0.88 -15.06 2.79
CA SER A 42 1.54 -15.92 3.78
C SER A 42 2.71 -15.16 4.42
N GLN A 43 3.15 -15.59 5.61
CA GLN A 43 4.34 -15.02 6.26
C GLN A 43 5.57 -15.08 5.35
N GLU A 44 5.75 -16.18 4.62
CA GLU A 44 6.83 -16.33 3.64
C GLU A 44 6.77 -15.27 2.54
N LYS A 45 5.59 -15.07 1.93
CA LYS A 45 5.40 -14.08 0.86
C LYS A 45 5.59 -12.64 1.36
N ALA A 46 5.07 -12.35 2.55
CA ALA A 46 5.25 -11.05 3.20
C ALA A 46 6.73 -10.80 3.53
N GLY A 47 7.44 -11.81 4.02
CA GLY A 47 8.89 -11.74 4.27
C GLY A 47 9.69 -11.47 3.01
N GLN A 48 9.43 -12.22 1.93
CA GLN A 48 10.06 -11.96 0.62
C GLN A 48 9.79 -10.53 0.14
N PHE A 49 8.56 -10.04 0.27
CA PHE A 49 8.20 -8.68 -0.17
C PHE A 49 8.93 -7.59 0.64
N TYR A 50 9.12 -7.79 1.94
CA TYR A 50 9.78 -6.82 2.84
C TYR A 50 11.24 -7.16 3.13
N GLU A 51 11.89 -8.00 2.31
CA GLU A 51 13.26 -8.47 2.54
C GLU A 51 14.28 -7.33 2.69
N VAL A 52 14.05 -6.19 2.02
CA VAL A 52 14.84 -4.96 2.16
C VAL A 52 14.90 -4.41 3.60
N HIS A 53 14.00 -4.86 4.47
CA HIS A 53 13.94 -4.50 5.88
C HIS A 53 14.38 -5.63 6.81
N LYS A 54 14.89 -6.76 6.31
CA LYS A 54 15.20 -7.96 7.11
C LYS A 54 16.10 -7.70 8.33
N GLU A 55 17.07 -6.78 8.20
CA GLU A 55 18.00 -6.41 9.27
C GLU A 55 17.42 -5.36 10.25
N ARG A 56 16.18 -4.91 10.05
CA ARG A 56 15.52 -3.91 10.91
C ARG A 56 14.85 -4.61 12.08
N PRO A 57 14.90 -4.04 13.30
CA PRO A 57 14.32 -4.67 14.50
C PRO A 57 12.80 -4.92 14.39
N PHE A 58 12.09 -4.13 13.59
CA PHE A 58 10.65 -4.24 13.37
C PHE A 58 10.24 -5.24 12.27
N TYR A 59 11.19 -5.91 11.61
CA TYR A 59 10.89 -6.76 10.45
C TYR A 59 9.91 -7.90 10.79
N GLY A 60 10.11 -8.58 11.91
CA GLY A 60 9.22 -9.66 12.36
C GLY A 60 7.78 -9.18 12.53
N GLU A 61 7.60 -8.07 13.25
CA GLU A 61 6.29 -7.44 13.46
C GLU A 61 5.64 -6.99 12.15
N LEU A 62 6.44 -6.47 11.21
CA LEU A 62 5.96 -6.06 9.88
C LEU A 62 5.44 -7.27 9.08
N VAL A 63 6.17 -8.38 9.09
CA VAL A 63 5.78 -9.62 8.40
C VAL A 63 4.51 -10.22 9.03
N GLU A 64 4.46 -10.28 10.36
CA GLU A 64 3.28 -10.75 11.10
C GLU A 64 2.06 -9.87 10.80
N PHE A 65 2.21 -8.55 10.88
CA PHE A 65 1.13 -7.62 10.58
C PHE A 65 0.60 -7.79 9.16
N MET A 66 1.48 -7.86 8.17
CA MET A 66 1.11 -7.94 6.76
C MET A 66 0.52 -9.30 6.35
N SER A 67 0.78 -10.35 7.13
CA SER A 67 0.16 -11.67 6.99
C SER A 67 -1.03 -11.90 7.93
N SER A 68 -1.41 -10.92 8.75
CA SER A 68 -2.52 -11.04 9.72
C SER A 68 -3.92 -11.07 9.10
N GLY A 69 -4.05 -10.83 7.79
CA GLY A 69 -5.35 -10.85 7.12
C GLY A 69 -5.29 -10.41 5.66
N PRO A 70 -6.47 -10.29 5.01
CA PRO A 70 -6.56 -9.88 3.61
C PRO A 70 -6.06 -8.46 3.36
N ILE A 71 -5.46 -8.25 2.19
CA ILE A 71 -5.07 -6.96 1.63
C ILE A 71 -5.75 -6.76 0.27
N PHE A 72 -5.77 -5.52 -0.20
CA PHE A 72 -5.97 -5.23 -1.62
C PHE A 72 -4.65 -4.78 -2.24
N ALA A 73 -4.12 -5.56 -3.17
CA ALA A 73 -2.96 -5.17 -3.98
C ALA A 73 -3.45 -4.50 -5.27
N ALA A 74 -2.84 -3.37 -5.64
CA ALA A 74 -3.23 -2.63 -6.83
C ALA A 74 -2.03 -2.16 -7.66
N ILE A 75 -2.19 -2.15 -8.97
CA ILE A 75 -1.32 -1.45 -9.91
C ILE A 75 -2.01 -0.17 -10.32
N LEU A 76 -1.36 0.95 -10.07
CA LEU A 76 -1.87 2.28 -10.37
C LEU A 76 -1.11 2.87 -11.55
N GLU A 77 -1.84 3.55 -12.43
CA GLU A 77 -1.28 4.26 -13.58
C GLU A 77 -1.58 5.75 -13.53
N LYS A 78 -0.56 6.56 -13.80
CA LYS A 78 -0.62 8.01 -13.97
C LYS A 78 0.69 8.47 -14.60
N ASP A 79 0.69 9.62 -15.26
CA ASP A 79 1.96 10.32 -15.50
C ASP A 79 2.62 10.64 -14.16
N ASN A 80 3.93 10.37 -14.05
CA ASN A 80 4.69 10.48 -12.81
C ASN A 80 4.14 9.66 -11.62
N ALA A 81 3.56 8.47 -11.89
CA ALA A 81 2.79 7.67 -10.91
C ALA A 81 3.48 7.45 -9.56
N VAL A 82 4.79 7.21 -9.54
CA VAL A 82 5.52 6.90 -8.29
C VAL A 82 5.59 8.14 -7.38
N GLU A 83 5.97 9.30 -7.92
CA GLU A 83 6.14 10.51 -7.12
C GLU A 83 4.79 11.07 -6.66
N ASP A 84 3.81 11.11 -7.56
CA ASP A 84 2.47 11.59 -7.24
C ASP A 84 1.79 10.70 -6.21
N PHE A 85 2.01 9.38 -6.26
CA PHE A 85 1.40 8.47 -5.30
C PHE A 85 2.04 8.61 -3.92
N ARG A 86 3.36 8.84 -3.85
CA ARG A 86 4.05 9.15 -2.60
C ARG A 86 3.54 10.43 -1.96
N LYS A 87 3.23 11.46 -2.76
CA LYS A 87 2.60 12.70 -2.26
C LYS A 87 1.19 12.41 -1.73
N LEU A 88 0.39 11.64 -2.48
CA LEU A 88 -0.99 11.32 -2.11
C LEU A 88 -1.11 10.56 -0.78
N ILE A 89 -0.28 9.55 -0.56
CA ILE A 89 -0.35 8.76 0.69
C ILE A 89 0.25 9.49 1.90
N GLY A 90 0.84 10.68 1.69
CA GLY A 90 1.49 11.46 2.72
C GLY A 90 2.80 10.87 3.23
N ALA A 91 3.43 11.56 4.17
CA ALA A 91 4.64 11.08 4.82
C ALA A 91 4.38 9.73 5.51
N THR A 92 5.37 8.83 5.47
CA THR A 92 5.32 7.51 6.15
C THR A 92 5.08 7.63 7.67
N ASN A 93 5.32 8.80 8.25
CA ASN A 93 4.98 9.12 9.63
C ASN A 93 3.67 9.94 9.67
N PRO A 94 2.58 9.42 10.27
CA PRO A 94 1.31 10.14 10.42
C PRO A 94 1.45 11.50 11.14
N ALA A 95 2.44 11.64 12.01
CA ALA A 95 2.71 12.90 12.71
C ALA A 95 3.33 13.99 11.81
N GLN A 96 3.71 13.65 10.58
CA GLN A 96 4.25 14.57 9.57
C GLN A 96 3.36 14.65 8.32
N ALA A 97 2.16 14.06 8.35
CA ALA A 97 1.20 14.24 7.28
C ALA A 97 0.68 15.68 7.32
N GLU A 98 0.69 16.36 6.18
CA GLU A 98 -0.04 17.63 6.04
C GLU A 98 -1.53 17.38 6.25
N GLU A 99 -2.24 18.36 6.84
CA GLU A 99 -3.70 18.32 6.93
C GLU A 99 -4.30 18.19 5.52
N GLY A 100 -5.17 17.19 5.34
CA GLY A 100 -5.93 16.94 4.12
C GLY A 100 -7.41 16.79 4.42
#